data_AF-A0A6M2AYL4-F1
#
_entry.id   AF-A0A6M2AYL4-F1
#
_cell.length_a   1.000
_cell.length_b   1.000
_cell.length_c   1.000
_cell.angle_alpha   90.00
_cell.angle_beta   90.00
_cell.angle_gamma   90.00
#
_symmetry.space_group_name_H-M   'P 1'
#
loop_
_entity.id
_entity.type
_entity.pdbx_description
1 polymer ?
#
loop_
_entity_poly.entity_id
_entity_poly.type
_entity_poly.pdbx_seq_one_letter_code
_entity_poly.pdbx_strand_id
1 'polypeptide(L)'
;MKKILLIEDDTALRENTAELLELSDYNVITAANGRLGIEQAFKEIPDIVVCDIMMPEIDGYGVLEALASNEKTTHIPFIFLTAKTEHKEIRKGMDMGADDYLTKPFDEGDLISAIESRLAKSAILSMRTNGASINLDVVEDEDTPRNLNQLKNYFCDEGTIANYKKGDTIYRAGDHSNNIFLLLKGVVKTHTMDDNVKELITGLYKADDFLGFTSFEDNLPYAESATAVEDVELVSLSKTYLKDILIKSKDVTLELMNLLSDNLTDIKQQLVRMAYSSVRKKTASTIIQFAEIMNKNTSAPLRISRNDLAATAGIATESLIRTLSEFKKNGIIEIEGRDIHIVDLERLKFIE
;
A
#
# COMPACT_ATOMS: atom_id res chain seq x y z
N MET A 1 1.65 -30.82 12.00
CA MET A 1 1.96 -29.75 11.03
C MET A 1 0.67 -29.35 10.35
N LYS A 2 0.44 -28.05 10.20
CA LYS A 2 -0.73 -27.51 9.50
C LYS A 2 -0.54 -27.71 8.00
N LYS A 3 -1.62 -28.05 7.30
CA LYS A 3 -1.64 -28.38 5.88
C LYS A 3 -2.03 -27.13 5.08
N ILE A 4 -1.15 -26.66 4.20
CA ILE A 4 -1.39 -25.52 3.33
C ILE A 4 -1.63 -26.03 1.91
N LEU A 5 -2.68 -25.56 1.25
CA LEU A 5 -2.82 -25.71 -0.19
C LEU A 5 -2.34 -24.43 -0.89
N LEU A 6 -1.23 -24.53 -1.63
CA LEU A 6 -0.69 -23.46 -2.45
C LEU A 6 -1.12 -23.67 -3.91
N ILE A 7 -1.83 -22.69 -4.47
CA ILE A 7 -2.30 -22.71 -5.86
C ILE A 7 -1.66 -21.54 -6.61
N GLU A 8 -0.81 -21.86 -7.57
CA GLU A 8 0.01 -20.89 -8.31
C GLU A 8 0.34 -21.48 -9.68
N ASP A 9 0.17 -20.73 -10.77
CA ASP A 9 0.41 -21.25 -12.12
C ASP A 9 1.89 -21.16 -12.54
N ASP A 10 2.60 -20.12 -12.09
CA ASP A 10 4.05 -20.01 -12.28
C ASP A 10 4.79 -21.09 -11.48
N THR A 11 5.57 -21.91 -12.18
CA THR A 11 6.24 -23.06 -11.55
C THR A 11 7.37 -22.64 -10.63
N ALA A 12 8.13 -21.61 -10.99
CA ALA A 12 9.25 -21.17 -10.17
C ALA A 12 8.74 -20.49 -8.89
N LEU A 13 7.71 -19.66 -9.00
CA LEU A 13 7.10 -19.02 -7.82
C LEU A 13 6.45 -20.06 -6.91
N ARG A 14 5.72 -21.03 -7.47
CA ARG A 14 5.10 -22.12 -6.70
C ARG A 14 6.12 -22.94 -5.92
N GLU A 15 7.24 -23.29 -6.54
CA GLU A 15 8.31 -24.08 -5.91
C GLU A 15 9.02 -23.28 -4.80
N ASN A 16 9.39 -22.02 -5.07
CA ASN A 16 10.03 -21.17 -4.07
C ASN A 16 9.11 -20.90 -2.86
N THR A 17 7.84 -20.61 -3.10
CA THR A 17 6.87 -20.38 -2.02
C THR A 17 6.60 -21.66 -1.24
N ALA A 18 6.53 -22.82 -1.90
CA ALA A 18 6.39 -24.09 -1.21
C ALA A 18 7.60 -24.39 -0.31
N GLU A 19 8.82 -24.22 -0.80
CA GLU A 19 10.05 -24.44 -0.02
C GLU A 19 10.10 -23.54 1.23
N LEU A 20 9.75 -22.26 1.08
CA LEU A 20 9.68 -21.29 2.18
C LEU A 20 8.68 -21.72 3.26
N LEU A 21 7.50 -22.17 2.86
CA LEU A 21 6.47 -22.65 3.78
C LEU A 21 6.88 -23.98 4.46
N GLU A 22 7.54 -24.89 3.73
CA GLU A 22 8.06 -26.14 4.29
C GLU A 22 9.17 -25.88 5.32
N LEU A 23 10.06 -24.92 5.06
CA LEU A 23 11.08 -24.46 6.02
C LEU A 23 10.48 -23.86 7.30
N SER A 24 9.25 -23.36 7.21
CA SER A 24 8.46 -22.84 8.33
C SER A 24 7.56 -23.90 8.99
N ASP A 25 7.89 -25.18 8.87
CA ASP A 25 7.21 -26.33 9.49
C ASP A 25 5.74 -26.56 9.03
N TYR A 26 5.39 -26.11 7.83
CA TYR A 26 4.10 -26.43 7.19
C TYR A 26 4.17 -27.65 6.28
N ASN A 27 3.05 -28.36 6.15
CA ASN A 27 2.89 -29.42 5.14
C ASN A 27 2.22 -28.82 3.90
N VAL A 28 2.96 -28.64 2.81
CA VAL A 28 2.48 -27.92 1.63
C VAL A 28 2.00 -28.90 0.56
N ILE A 29 0.79 -28.66 0.06
CA ILE A 29 0.24 -29.31 -1.13
C ILE A 29 0.19 -28.25 -2.22
N THR A 30 0.70 -28.57 -3.40
CA THR A 30 0.76 -27.62 -4.51
C THR A 30 -0.22 -27.98 -5.61
N ALA A 31 -0.77 -26.96 -6.27
CA ALA A 31 -1.59 -27.09 -7.46
C ALA A 31 -1.21 -26.04 -8.50
N ALA A 32 -1.18 -26.44 -9.78
CA ALA A 32 -0.70 -25.59 -10.87
C ALA A 32 -1.79 -24.74 -11.56
N ASN A 33 -3.05 -24.85 -11.13
CA ASN A 33 -4.18 -24.05 -11.61
C ASN A 33 -5.37 -24.21 -10.67
N GLY A 34 -6.40 -23.36 -10.83
CA GLY A 34 -7.58 -23.37 -9.96
C GLY A 34 -8.37 -24.67 -9.98
N ARG A 35 -8.46 -25.36 -11.13
CA ARG A 35 -9.19 -26.64 -11.22
C ARG A 35 -8.53 -27.73 -10.38
N LEU A 36 -7.23 -27.91 -10.53
CA LEU A 36 -6.45 -28.84 -9.69
C LEU A 36 -6.49 -28.42 -8.22
N GLY A 37 -6.47 -27.11 -7.94
CA GLY A 37 -6.61 -26.57 -6.59
C GLY A 37 -7.92 -26.99 -5.93
N ILE A 38 -9.05 -26.84 -6.62
CA ILE A 38 -10.37 -27.28 -6.12
C ILE A 38 -10.39 -28.79 -5.85
N GLU A 39 -9.87 -29.60 -6.79
CA GLU A 39 -9.79 -31.06 -6.64
C GLU A 39 -8.98 -31.46 -5.40
N GLN A 40 -7.82 -30.83 -5.18
CA GLN A 40 -6.98 -31.08 -4.01
C GLN A 40 -7.63 -30.60 -2.72
N ALA A 41 -8.27 -29.42 -2.71
CA ALA A 41 -8.93 -28.91 -1.52
C ALA A 41 -10.05 -29.83 -1.03
N PHE A 42 -10.85 -30.39 -1.95
CA PHE A 42 -11.93 -31.33 -1.60
C PHE A 42 -11.41 -32.69 -1.14
N LYS A 43 -10.24 -33.12 -1.64
CA LYS A 43 -9.64 -34.41 -1.29
C LYS A 43 -8.88 -34.34 0.03
N GLU A 44 -8.07 -33.30 0.20
CA GLU A 44 -7.05 -33.22 1.24
C GLU A 44 -7.47 -32.38 2.45
N ILE A 45 -8.51 -31.55 2.29
CA ILE A 45 -9.11 -30.67 3.30
C ILE A 45 -8.00 -29.89 4.05
N PRO A 46 -7.35 -28.92 3.38
CA PRO A 46 -6.26 -28.17 3.98
C PRO A 46 -6.74 -27.29 5.14
N ASP A 47 -5.82 -26.91 6.02
CA ASP A 47 -6.10 -25.97 7.10
C ASP A 47 -6.19 -24.51 6.59
N ILE A 48 -5.60 -24.21 5.44
CA ILE A 48 -5.64 -22.89 4.78
C ILE A 48 -5.33 -23.02 3.28
N VAL A 49 -5.92 -22.15 2.46
CA VAL A 49 -5.60 -22.04 1.02
C VAL A 49 -4.91 -20.71 0.74
N VAL A 50 -3.78 -20.77 0.01
CA VAL A 50 -3.06 -19.62 -0.53
C VAL A 50 -3.12 -19.73 -2.04
N CYS A 51 -3.74 -18.76 -2.72
CA CYS A 51 -4.09 -18.90 -4.13
C CYS A 51 -3.78 -17.63 -4.93
N ASP A 52 -3.08 -17.76 -6.05
CA ASP A 52 -3.01 -16.68 -7.02
C ASP A 52 -4.41 -16.33 -7.57
N ILE A 53 -4.66 -15.05 -7.77
CA ILE A 53 -5.84 -14.57 -8.46
C ILE A 53 -5.73 -14.87 -9.95
N MET A 54 -4.57 -14.60 -10.58
CA MET A 54 -4.45 -14.61 -12.04
C MET A 54 -3.90 -15.94 -12.57
N MET A 55 -4.80 -16.90 -12.79
CA MET A 55 -4.44 -18.22 -13.36
C MET A 55 -5.28 -18.56 -14.60
N PRO A 56 -4.76 -19.41 -15.51
CA PRO A 56 -5.53 -19.96 -16.61
C PRO A 56 -6.61 -20.96 -16.13
N GLU A 57 -7.60 -21.21 -17.00
CA GLU A 57 -8.79 -22.04 -16.73
C GLU A 57 -9.73 -21.45 -15.68
N ILE A 58 -9.37 -21.58 -14.39
CA ILE A 58 -10.14 -21.11 -13.24
C ILE A 58 -9.23 -20.17 -12.44
N ASP A 59 -9.68 -18.93 -12.31
CA ASP A 59 -9.00 -17.88 -11.55
C ASP A 59 -9.22 -18.05 -10.04
N GLY A 60 -8.47 -17.32 -9.21
CA GLY A 60 -8.57 -17.45 -7.76
C GLY A 60 -9.98 -17.15 -7.22
N TYR A 61 -10.73 -16.27 -7.87
CA TYR A 61 -12.12 -15.98 -7.50
C TYR A 61 -13.03 -17.19 -7.69
N GLY A 62 -12.91 -17.88 -8.82
CA GLY A 62 -13.65 -19.11 -9.09
C GLY A 62 -13.29 -20.25 -8.12
N VAL A 63 -12.03 -20.32 -7.69
CA VAL A 63 -11.60 -21.27 -6.64
C VAL A 63 -12.30 -20.98 -5.32
N LEU A 64 -12.29 -19.72 -4.87
CA LEU A 64 -12.96 -19.29 -3.63
C LEU A 64 -14.46 -19.60 -3.67
N GLU A 65 -15.15 -19.27 -4.77
CA GLU A 65 -16.59 -19.53 -4.93
C GLU A 65 -16.93 -21.02 -4.86
N ALA A 66 -16.11 -21.88 -5.48
CA ALA A 66 -16.28 -23.32 -5.45
C ALA A 66 -16.09 -23.91 -4.04
N LEU A 67 -15.13 -23.39 -3.27
CA LEU A 67 -14.86 -23.80 -1.89
C LEU A 67 -15.97 -23.33 -0.94
N ALA A 68 -16.44 -22.10 -1.09
CA ALA A 68 -17.53 -21.53 -0.32
C ALA A 68 -18.86 -22.26 -0.55
N SER A 69 -19.07 -22.81 -1.75
CA SER A 69 -20.28 -23.56 -2.11
C SER A 69 -20.34 -24.99 -1.53
N ASN A 70 -19.31 -25.44 -0.81
CA ASN A 70 -19.22 -26.79 -0.25
C ASN A 70 -19.04 -26.73 1.28
N GLU A 71 -19.98 -27.35 2.02
CA GLU A 71 -20.00 -27.35 3.50
C GLU A 71 -18.70 -27.84 4.14
N LYS A 72 -17.95 -28.73 3.46
CA LYS A 72 -16.69 -29.27 3.99
C LYS A 72 -15.50 -28.33 3.82
N THR A 73 -15.62 -27.30 2.99
CA THR A 73 -14.50 -26.39 2.67
C THR A 73 -14.81 -24.92 2.88
N THR A 74 -16.08 -24.57 3.09
CA THR A 74 -16.53 -23.18 3.31
C THR A 74 -15.92 -22.51 4.55
N HIS A 75 -15.31 -23.27 5.46
CA HIS A 75 -14.70 -22.77 6.70
C HIS A 75 -13.18 -22.68 6.61
N ILE A 76 -12.58 -23.11 5.50
CA ILE A 76 -11.13 -23.09 5.31
C ILE A 76 -10.75 -21.64 5.00
N PRO A 77 -9.84 -21.03 5.78
CA PRO A 77 -9.37 -19.68 5.50
C PRO A 77 -8.72 -19.56 4.12
N PHE A 78 -8.95 -18.44 3.45
CA PHE A 78 -8.49 -18.22 2.09
C PHE A 78 -7.70 -16.93 1.94
N ILE A 79 -6.46 -17.03 1.46
CA ILE A 79 -5.56 -15.89 1.18
C ILE A 79 -5.35 -15.78 -0.32
N PHE A 80 -5.61 -14.61 -0.88
CA PHE A 80 -5.25 -14.29 -2.25
C PHE A 80 -3.80 -13.86 -2.39
N LEU A 81 -3.10 -14.33 -3.40
CA LEU A 81 -1.87 -13.72 -3.91
C LEU A 81 -2.23 -12.89 -5.14
N THR A 82 -1.81 -11.63 -5.21
CA THR A 82 -2.21 -10.73 -6.32
C THR A 82 -1.06 -9.88 -6.81
N ALA A 83 -0.85 -9.81 -8.12
CA ALA A 83 0.01 -8.79 -8.73
C ALA A 83 -0.72 -7.45 -8.98
N LYS A 84 -2.04 -7.40 -8.74
CA LYS A 84 -2.84 -6.18 -8.88
C LYS A 84 -2.88 -5.42 -7.56
N THR A 85 -2.49 -4.15 -7.61
CA THR A 85 -2.59 -3.19 -6.49
C THR A 85 -3.88 -2.35 -6.55
N GLU A 86 -4.75 -2.59 -7.54
CA GLU A 86 -5.99 -1.84 -7.69
C GLU A 86 -7.04 -2.28 -6.67
N HIS A 87 -7.40 -1.39 -5.74
CA HIS A 87 -8.36 -1.61 -4.65
C HIS A 87 -9.71 -2.23 -5.05
N LYS A 88 -10.16 -2.05 -6.30
CA LYS A 88 -11.44 -2.61 -6.76
C LYS A 88 -11.40 -4.15 -6.84
N GLU A 89 -10.24 -4.71 -7.20
CA GLU A 89 -10.05 -6.15 -7.35
C GLU A 89 -9.80 -6.82 -5.99
N ILE A 90 -9.08 -6.11 -5.11
CA ILE A 90 -8.90 -6.48 -3.71
C ILE A 90 -10.25 -6.53 -2.98
N ARG A 91 -11.05 -5.45 -3.09
CA ARG A 91 -12.37 -5.35 -2.46
C ARG A 91 -13.31 -6.45 -2.96
N LYS A 92 -13.28 -6.77 -4.26
CA LYS A 92 -14.06 -7.88 -4.82
C LYS A 92 -13.72 -9.22 -4.15
N GLY A 93 -12.45 -9.49 -3.85
CA GLY A 93 -12.03 -10.71 -3.16
C GLY A 93 -12.52 -10.78 -1.71
N MET A 94 -12.41 -9.67 -0.98
CA MET A 94 -12.88 -9.57 0.41
C MET A 94 -14.41 -9.65 0.50
N ASP A 95 -15.14 -8.99 -0.42
CA ASP A 95 -16.61 -9.06 -0.52
C ASP A 95 -17.11 -10.48 -0.84
N MET A 96 -16.28 -11.31 -1.50
CA MET A 96 -16.56 -12.73 -1.77
C MET A 96 -16.26 -13.64 -0.58
N GLY A 97 -15.73 -13.11 0.52
CA GLY A 97 -15.44 -13.85 1.74
C GLY A 97 -14.02 -14.39 1.84
N ALA A 98 -13.06 -13.86 1.06
CA ALA A 98 -11.65 -14.12 1.34
C ALA A 98 -11.24 -13.52 2.69
N ASP A 99 -10.37 -14.22 3.39
CA ASP A 99 -9.93 -13.80 4.70
C ASP A 99 -8.74 -12.83 4.66
N ASP A 100 -7.96 -12.85 3.57
CA ASP A 100 -6.85 -11.94 3.36
C ASP A 100 -6.40 -11.86 1.90
N TYR A 101 -5.51 -10.91 1.61
CA TYR A 101 -4.77 -10.85 0.35
C TYR A 101 -3.33 -10.38 0.59
N LEU A 102 -2.43 -10.81 -0.29
CA LEU A 102 -1.02 -10.45 -0.26
C LEU A 102 -0.56 -10.02 -1.65
N THR A 103 -0.01 -8.81 -1.75
CA THR A 103 0.46 -8.26 -3.02
C THR A 103 1.83 -8.83 -3.40
N LYS A 104 1.98 -9.26 -4.65
CA LYS A 104 3.26 -9.67 -5.24
C LYS A 104 4.04 -8.41 -5.70
N PRO A 105 5.35 -8.29 -5.44
CA PRO A 105 6.18 -9.24 -4.68
C PRO A 105 5.94 -9.12 -3.17
N PHE A 106 6.01 -10.25 -2.47
CA PHE A 106 5.91 -10.34 -1.01
C PHE A 106 7.17 -10.97 -0.43
N ASP A 107 7.48 -10.65 0.82
CA ASP A 107 8.55 -11.32 1.58
C ASP A 107 8.02 -12.48 2.43
N GLU A 108 8.96 -13.28 2.94
CA GLU A 108 8.69 -14.45 3.77
C GLU A 108 7.92 -14.11 5.04
N GLY A 109 8.30 -13.00 5.70
CA GLY A 109 7.69 -12.58 6.96
C GLY A 109 6.21 -12.24 6.76
N ASP A 110 5.90 -11.51 5.70
CA ASP A 110 4.53 -11.14 5.34
C ASP A 110 3.64 -12.35 5.06
N LEU A 111 4.13 -13.32 4.27
CA LEU A 111 3.36 -14.52 3.93
C LEU A 111 3.09 -15.39 5.16
N ILE A 112 4.12 -15.66 5.98
CA ILE A 112 3.98 -16.48 7.19
C ILE A 112 3.03 -15.80 8.18
N SER A 113 3.18 -14.49 8.39
CA SER A 113 2.32 -13.72 9.29
C SER A 113 0.85 -13.76 8.88
N ALA A 114 0.57 -13.63 7.57
CA ALA A 114 -0.79 -13.73 7.05
C ALA A 114 -1.38 -15.13 7.33
N ILE A 115 -0.64 -16.19 7.05
CA ILE A 115 -1.06 -17.58 7.28
C ILE A 115 -1.35 -17.84 8.77
N GLU A 116 -0.42 -17.49 9.66
CA GLU A 116 -0.57 -17.70 11.10
C GLU A 116 -1.79 -16.97 11.67
N SER A 117 -2.00 -15.72 11.24
CA SER A 117 -3.15 -14.91 11.65
C SER A 117 -4.47 -15.59 11.27
N ARG A 118 -4.58 -16.08 10.03
CA ARG A 118 -5.82 -16.72 9.54
C ARG A 118 -6.08 -18.07 10.19
N LEU A 119 -5.04 -18.87 10.41
CA LEU A 119 -5.15 -20.14 11.13
C LEU A 119 -5.58 -19.94 12.59
N ALA A 120 -5.04 -18.93 13.27
CA ALA A 120 -5.43 -18.58 14.64
C ALA A 120 -6.91 -18.16 14.71
N LYS A 121 -7.35 -17.27 13.81
CA LYS A 121 -8.75 -16.82 13.71
C LYS A 121 -9.72 -17.98 13.51
N SER A 122 -9.42 -18.92 12.60
CA SER A 122 -10.26 -20.11 12.36
C SER A 122 -10.31 -21.04 13.58
N ALA A 123 -9.18 -21.25 14.27
CA ALA A 123 -9.14 -22.05 15.48
C ALA A 123 -10.05 -21.48 16.58
N ILE A 124 -10.01 -20.17 16.82
CA ILE A 124 -10.87 -19.49 17.80
C ILE A 124 -12.35 -19.59 17.41
N LEU A 125 -12.69 -19.36 16.14
CA LEU A 125 -14.07 -19.42 15.66
C LEU A 125 -14.68 -20.83 15.86
N SER A 126 -13.86 -21.87 15.64
CA SER A 126 -14.23 -23.27 15.88
C SER A 126 -14.35 -23.63 17.37
N MET A 127 -13.64 -22.94 18.27
CA MET A 127 -13.74 -23.10 19.72
C MET A 127 -14.99 -22.42 20.29
N ARG A 128 -15.37 -21.24 19.77
CA ARG A 128 -16.58 -20.50 20.19
C ARG A 128 -17.87 -21.24 19.83
N THR A 129 -17.90 -21.98 18.73
CA THR A 129 -19.06 -22.79 18.31
C THR A 129 -19.25 -24.06 19.14
N ASN A 130 -18.21 -24.53 19.86
CA ASN A 130 -18.23 -25.78 20.64
C ASN A 130 -18.47 -25.61 22.17
N GLY A 131 -18.85 -24.41 22.62
CA GLY A 131 -19.46 -24.22 23.95
C GLY A 131 -18.55 -24.46 25.16
N ALA A 132 -17.25 -24.14 25.07
CA ALA A 132 -16.37 -24.14 26.24
C ALA A 132 -16.29 -22.75 26.88
N SER A 133 -16.94 -22.58 28.03
CA SER A 133 -16.78 -21.41 28.90
C SER A 133 -15.34 -21.34 29.43
N ILE A 134 -14.65 -20.20 29.25
CA ILE A 134 -13.37 -19.94 29.90
C ILE A 134 -13.38 -18.57 30.58
N ASN A 135 -12.82 -18.58 31.79
CA ASN A 135 -12.67 -17.48 32.73
C ASN A 135 -11.99 -16.25 32.13
N LEU A 136 -12.48 -15.08 32.56
CA LEU A 136 -11.82 -13.80 32.35
C LEU A 136 -10.48 -13.76 33.09
N ASP A 137 -9.38 -13.86 32.36
CA ASP A 137 -8.12 -13.19 32.69
C ASP A 137 -7.30 -13.06 31.39
N VAL A 138 -7.08 -11.82 30.98
CA VAL A 138 -6.40 -11.36 29.74
C VAL A 138 -7.13 -11.75 28.45
N VAL A 139 -8.16 -10.97 28.10
CA VAL A 139 -8.66 -10.92 26.71
C VAL A 139 -7.61 -10.17 25.90
N GLU A 140 -6.72 -10.91 25.23
CA GLU A 140 -6.02 -10.37 24.07
C GLU A 140 -7.11 -10.02 23.04
N ASP A 141 -7.22 -8.73 22.72
CA ASP A 141 -8.25 -8.17 21.86
C ASP A 141 -7.96 -8.62 20.42
N GLU A 142 -8.58 -9.74 20.01
CA GLU A 142 -8.35 -10.45 18.74
C GLU A 142 -8.49 -9.60 17.48
N ASP A 143 -9.20 -8.47 17.57
CA ASP A 143 -9.39 -7.49 16.49
C ASP A 143 -8.25 -6.46 16.40
N THR A 144 -7.25 -6.50 17.28
CA THR A 144 -6.12 -5.57 17.23
C THR A 144 -5.15 -5.97 16.11
N PRO A 145 -4.86 -5.08 15.14
CA PRO A 145 -3.85 -5.31 14.12
C PRO A 145 -2.50 -5.75 14.69
N ARG A 146 -1.88 -6.76 14.08
CA ARG A 146 -0.57 -7.31 14.50
C ARG A 146 0.60 -6.93 13.60
N ASN A 147 0.33 -6.42 12.41
CA ASN A 147 1.33 -5.86 11.49
C ASN A 147 0.73 -4.69 10.69
N LEU A 148 1.56 -4.01 9.91
CA LEU A 148 1.19 -2.82 9.15
C LEU A 148 0.11 -3.12 8.09
N ASN A 149 0.15 -4.30 7.49
CA ASN A 149 -0.86 -4.73 6.50
C ASN A 149 -2.24 -4.89 7.15
N GLN A 150 -2.30 -5.52 8.32
CA GLN A 150 -3.54 -5.60 9.11
C GLN A 150 -4.02 -4.23 9.58
N LEU A 151 -3.10 -3.32 9.91
CA LEU A 151 -3.47 -1.95 10.25
C LEU A 151 -4.13 -1.26 9.05
N LYS A 152 -3.60 -1.42 7.84
CA LYS A 152 -4.19 -0.88 6.61
C LYS A 152 -5.57 -1.47 6.32
N ASN A 153 -5.74 -2.77 6.52
CA ASN A 153 -7.05 -3.44 6.39
C ASN A 153 -8.04 -2.88 7.43
N TYR A 154 -7.61 -2.72 8.67
CA TYR A 154 -8.42 -2.10 9.72
C TYR A 154 -8.87 -0.68 9.37
N PHE A 155 -8.00 0.12 8.75
CA PHE A 155 -8.39 1.42 8.21
C PHE A 155 -9.51 1.30 7.17
N CYS A 156 -9.45 0.32 6.27
CA CYS A 156 -10.47 0.10 5.25
C CYS A 156 -11.82 -0.37 5.81
N ASP A 157 -11.77 -1.20 6.86
CA ASP A 157 -12.96 -1.82 7.46
C ASP A 157 -13.69 -0.85 8.41
N GLU A 158 -12.93 -0.18 9.30
CA GLU A 158 -13.48 0.64 10.39
C GLU A 158 -13.39 2.15 10.12
N GLY A 159 -12.65 2.56 9.10
CA GLY A 159 -12.43 3.97 8.77
C GLY A 159 -13.56 4.60 7.95
N THR A 160 -13.53 5.93 7.89
CA THR A 160 -14.47 6.70 7.05
C THR A 160 -13.85 7.03 5.71
N ILE A 161 -14.47 6.56 4.62
CA ILE A 161 -14.00 6.84 3.25
C ILE A 161 -14.43 8.24 2.81
N ALA A 162 -13.50 8.98 2.21
CA ALA A 162 -13.76 10.27 1.58
C ALA A 162 -13.11 10.36 0.20
N ASN A 163 -13.79 11.06 -0.71
CA ASN A 163 -13.37 11.25 -2.09
C ASN A 163 -13.11 12.74 -2.34
N TYR A 164 -11.99 13.03 -3.02
CA TYR A 164 -11.53 14.37 -3.31
C TYR A 164 -11.22 14.49 -4.80
N LYS A 165 -11.61 15.60 -5.42
CA LYS A 165 -11.23 15.92 -6.79
C LYS A 165 -9.84 16.52 -6.83
N LYS A 166 -9.18 16.39 -7.98
CA LYS A 166 -7.91 17.08 -8.24
C LYS A 166 -8.00 18.56 -7.86
N GLY A 167 -7.11 19.00 -6.96
CA GLY A 167 -7.02 20.36 -6.45
C GLY A 167 -7.77 20.60 -5.13
N ASP A 168 -8.59 19.64 -4.66
CA ASP A 168 -9.28 19.77 -3.39
C ASP A 168 -8.30 19.68 -2.22
N THR A 169 -8.57 20.48 -1.20
CA THR A 169 -7.82 20.46 0.06
C THR A 169 -8.38 19.37 0.98
N ILE A 170 -7.51 18.48 1.46
CA ILE A 170 -7.88 17.40 2.37
C ILE A 170 -7.90 17.91 3.82
N TYR A 171 -6.83 18.59 4.23
CA TYR A 171 -6.74 19.34 5.49
C TYR A 171 -5.82 20.55 5.31
N ARG A 172 -5.99 21.58 6.15
CA ARG A 172 -5.15 22.79 6.14
C ARG A 172 -4.26 22.86 7.36
N ALA A 173 -3.09 23.45 7.17
CA ALA A 173 -2.22 23.82 8.28
C ALA A 173 -3.00 24.71 9.27
N GLY A 174 -2.89 24.43 10.57
CA GLY A 174 -3.63 25.12 11.62
C GLY A 174 -5.00 24.53 11.94
N ASP A 175 -5.56 23.66 11.09
CA ASP A 175 -6.81 22.95 11.40
C ASP A 175 -6.58 21.90 12.50
N HIS A 176 -7.66 21.56 13.21
CA HIS A 176 -7.64 20.52 14.24
C HIS A 176 -7.30 19.17 13.60
N SER A 177 -6.21 18.56 14.07
CA SER A 177 -5.75 17.27 13.57
C SER A 177 -6.30 16.16 14.45
N ASN A 178 -7.40 15.54 14.02
CA ASN A 178 -8.04 14.44 14.77
C ASN A 178 -7.88 13.09 14.08
N ASN A 179 -7.54 13.09 12.79
CA ASN A 179 -7.54 11.89 11.97
C ASN A 179 -6.16 11.65 11.35
N ILE A 180 -5.84 10.37 11.21
CA ILE A 180 -4.81 9.84 10.31
C ILE A 180 -5.53 9.27 9.10
N PHE A 181 -4.89 9.35 7.94
CA PHE A 181 -5.46 8.90 6.68
C PHE A 181 -4.59 7.82 6.05
N LEU A 182 -5.22 6.88 5.37
CA LEU A 182 -4.58 5.96 4.43
C LEU A 182 -5.08 6.29 3.04
N LEU A 183 -4.17 6.49 2.10
CA LEU A 183 -4.49 6.81 0.72
C LEU A 183 -4.83 5.52 -0.03
N LEU A 184 -6.08 5.37 -0.50
CA LEU A 184 -6.50 4.20 -1.27
C LEU A 184 -6.21 4.42 -2.76
N LYS A 185 -6.41 5.64 -3.26
CA LYS A 185 -6.19 5.94 -4.67
C LYS A 185 -5.75 7.37 -4.89
N GLY A 186 -4.94 7.55 -5.94
CA GLY A 186 -4.51 8.86 -6.42
C GLY A 186 -3.20 9.29 -5.77
N VAL A 187 -2.92 10.59 -5.87
CA VAL A 187 -1.71 11.20 -5.34
C VAL A 187 -2.08 12.42 -4.53
N VAL A 188 -1.48 12.55 -3.34
CA VAL A 188 -1.64 13.69 -2.45
C VAL A 188 -0.29 14.37 -2.27
N LYS A 189 -0.28 15.70 -2.30
CA LYS A 189 0.87 16.49 -1.88
C LYS A 189 0.62 17.07 -0.51
N THR A 190 1.63 17.06 0.36
CA THR A 190 1.67 17.96 1.51
C THR A 190 2.53 19.17 1.19
N HIS A 191 2.14 20.31 1.74
CA HIS A 191 2.85 21.56 1.51
C HIS A 191 2.72 22.53 2.67
N THR A 192 3.74 23.36 2.80
CA THR A 192 3.75 24.54 3.66
C THR A 192 3.87 25.79 2.80
N MET A 193 3.46 26.93 3.35
CA MET A 193 3.64 28.23 2.72
C MET A 193 4.66 29.02 3.53
N ASP A 194 5.61 29.67 2.84
CA ASP A 194 6.47 30.65 3.49
C ASP A 194 5.71 31.97 3.75
N ASP A 195 6.34 32.89 4.50
CA ASP A 195 5.79 34.23 4.79
C ASP A 195 5.51 35.07 3.51
N ASN A 196 6.06 34.65 2.36
CA ASN A 196 5.85 35.27 1.05
C ASN A 196 4.83 34.51 0.17
N VAL A 197 4.03 33.61 0.76
CA VAL A 197 2.98 32.81 0.10
C VAL A 197 3.53 31.86 -0.98
N LYS A 198 4.84 31.55 -0.95
CA LYS A 198 5.41 30.52 -1.81
C LYS A 198 5.17 29.15 -1.20
N GLU A 199 4.52 28.31 -1.99
CA GLU A 199 4.29 26.91 -1.66
C GLU A 199 5.60 26.12 -1.75
N LEU A 200 5.91 25.39 -0.69
CA LEU A 200 6.94 24.35 -0.66
C LEU A 200 6.25 23.01 -0.46
N ILE A 201 6.43 22.10 -1.42
CA ILE A 201 5.93 20.74 -1.27
C ILE A 201 6.88 19.98 -0.35
N THR A 202 6.33 19.52 0.77
CA THR A 202 7.03 18.83 1.86
C THR A 202 6.97 17.32 1.73
N GLY A 203 5.94 16.80 1.04
CA GLY A 203 5.78 15.38 0.80
C GLY A 203 4.88 15.09 -0.40
N LEU A 204 5.07 13.91 -0.98
CA LEU A 204 4.24 13.36 -2.04
C LEU A 204 3.88 11.93 -1.65
N TYR A 205 2.60 11.62 -1.63
CA TYR A 205 2.03 10.38 -1.13
C TYR A 205 1.22 9.71 -2.25
N LYS A 206 1.40 8.40 -2.41
CA LYS A 206 0.67 7.55 -3.36
C LYS A 206 -0.25 6.59 -2.63
N ALA A 207 -1.06 5.85 -3.39
CA ALA A 207 -1.84 4.75 -2.86
C ALA A 207 -0.99 3.84 -1.96
N ASP A 208 -1.57 3.41 -0.86
CA ASP A 208 -0.97 2.62 0.23
C ASP A 208 -0.09 3.41 1.23
N ASP A 209 0.11 4.72 1.02
CA ASP A 209 0.80 5.57 1.98
C ASP A 209 -0.14 6.13 3.06
N PHE A 210 0.41 6.31 4.27
CA PHE A 210 -0.26 7.03 5.33
C PHE A 210 0.01 8.54 5.29
N LEU A 211 -0.96 9.32 5.77
CA LEU A 211 -0.93 10.78 5.79
C LEU A 211 -1.43 11.30 7.15
N GLY A 212 -0.89 12.45 7.59
CA GLY A 212 -1.35 13.16 8.80
C GLY A 212 -0.55 12.84 10.07
N PHE A 213 0.54 12.06 9.97
CA PHE A 213 1.40 11.73 11.11
C PHE A 213 2.22 12.89 11.66
N THR A 214 2.38 13.99 10.90
CA THR A 214 3.16 15.17 11.32
C THR A 214 2.59 15.87 12.56
N SER A 215 1.35 15.56 12.94
CA SER A 215 0.69 16.12 14.13
C SER A 215 0.15 15.04 15.08
N PHE A 216 0.78 13.87 15.23
CA PHE A 216 0.20 12.72 15.94
C PHE A 216 -0.20 12.94 17.43
N GLU A 217 0.44 13.88 18.13
CA GLU A 217 0.07 14.20 19.52
C GLU A 217 -1.33 14.84 19.63
N ASP A 218 -1.94 14.70 20.80
CA ASP A 218 -3.21 15.33 21.09
C ASP A 218 -3.07 16.85 21.13
N ASN A 219 -4.04 17.57 20.55
CA ASN A 219 -4.11 19.04 20.49
C ASN A 219 -3.07 19.74 19.60
N LEU A 220 -2.25 19.03 18.84
CA LEU A 220 -1.46 19.67 17.79
C LEU A 220 -2.32 19.86 16.53
N PRO A 221 -2.41 21.09 15.99
CA PRO A 221 -3.02 21.30 14.68
C PRO A 221 -2.15 20.68 13.59
N TYR A 222 -2.71 20.49 12.39
CA TYR A 222 -1.92 20.07 11.23
C TYR A 222 -0.77 21.06 11.00
N ALA A 223 0.46 20.56 10.92
CA ALA A 223 1.66 21.39 10.70
C ALA A 223 1.77 21.90 9.25
N GLU A 224 1.10 21.23 8.33
CA GLU A 224 1.12 21.48 6.90
C GLU A 224 -0.27 21.26 6.31
N SER A 225 -0.46 21.63 5.04
CA SER A 225 -1.70 21.37 4.32
C SER A 225 -1.55 20.16 3.40
N ALA A 226 -2.63 19.42 3.16
CA ALA A 226 -2.67 18.35 2.17
C ALA A 226 -3.63 18.69 1.04
N THR A 227 -3.24 18.42 -0.21
CA THR A 227 -4.04 18.73 -1.41
C THR A 227 -3.94 17.59 -2.41
N ALA A 228 -5.08 17.24 -3.01
CA ALA A 228 -5.16 16.19 -4.01
C ALA A 228 -4.49 16.63 -5.34
N VAL A 229 -3.50 15.88 -5.81
CA VAL A 229 -2.81 16.11 -7.09
C VAL A 229 -3.56 15.46 -8.26
N GLU A 230 -4.29 14.39 -7.96
CA GLU A 230 -5.22 13.68 -8.85
C GLU A 230 -6.57 13.48 -8.13
N ASP A 231 -7.52 12.83 -8.77
CA ASP A 231 -8.72 12.38 -8.06
C ASP A 231 -8.29 11.33 -7.01
N VAL A 232 -8.65 11.59 -5.75
CA VAL A 232 -8.16 10.86 -4.58
C VAL A 232 -9.31 10.20 -3.85
N GLU A 233 -9.07 8.96 -3.44
CA GLU A 233 -9.90 8.22 -2.48
C GLU A 233 -9.03 7.91 -1.27
N LEU A 234 -9.47 8.32 -0.09
CA LEU A 234 -8.75 8.07 1.16
C LEU A 234 -9.71 7.54 2.21
N VAL A 235 -9.14 6.90 3.23
CA VAL A 235 -9.89 6.46 4.40
C VAL A 235 -9.26 7.06 5.65
N SER A 236 -10.09 7.59 6.53
CA SER A 236 -9.65 8.27 7.75
C SER A 236 -10.01 7.47 9.00
N LEU A 237 -9.07 7.37 9.93
CA LEU A 237 -9.28 6.83 11.27
C LEU A 237 -8.94 7.90 12.31
N SER A 238 -9.70 7.97 13.40
CA SER A 238 -9.38 8.87 14.50
C SER A 238 -8.08 8.46 15.19
N LYS A 239 -7.27 9.45 15.56
CA LYS A 239 -6.02 9.25 16.30
C LYS A 239 -6.22 8.50 17.60
N THR A 240 -7.36 8.68 18.27
CA THR A 240 -7.65 7.98 19.53
C THR A 240 -7.69 6.48 19.31
N TYR A 241 -8.41 6.02 18.29
CA TYR A 241 -8.46 4.60 17.94
C TYR A 241 -7.10 4.07 17.50
N LEU A 242 -6.37 4.83 16.67
CA LEU A 242 -5.03 4.41 16.25
C LEU A 242 -4.07 4.28 17.44
N LYS A 243 -4.10 5.23 18.39
CA LYS A 243 -3.28 5.17 19.62
C LYS A 243 -3.59 3.91 20.43
N ASP A 244 -4.87 3.56 20.58
CA ASP A 244 -5.26 2.35 21.30
C ASP A 244 -4.71 1.09 20.62
N ILE A 245 -4.72 1.03 19.29
CA ILE A 245 -4.10 -0.07 18.52
C ILE A 245 -2.60 -0.13 18.76
N LEU A 246 -1.90 1.01 18.67
CA LEU A 246 -0.44 1.05 18.86
C LEU A 246 -0.03 0.67 20.29
N ILE A 247 -0.82 1.06 21.30
CA ILE A 247 -0.57 0.67 22.70
C ILE A 247 -0.71 -0.85 22.89
N LYS A 248 -1.70 -1.47 22.23
CA LYS A 248 -1.97 -2.90 22.32
C LYS A 248 -0.99 -3.74 21.47
N SER A 249 -0.53 -3.21 20.35
CA SER A 249 0.30 -3.92 19.37
C SER A 249 1.69 -3.31 19.22
N LYS A 250 2.67 -3.97 19.84
CA LYS A 250 4.08 -3.55 19.77
C LYS A 250 4.66 -3.72 18.36
N ASP A 251 4.27 -4.78 17.66
CA ASP A 251 4.79 -5.10 16.34
C ASP A 251 4.35 -4.05 15.32
N VAL A 252 3.06 -3.69 15.30
CA VAL A 252 2.56 -2.56 14.50
C VAL A 252 3.28 -1.26 14.83
N THR A 253 3.56 -1.01 16.11
CA THR A 253 4.28 0.20 16.52
C THR A 253 5.70 0.22 15.96
N LEU A 254 6.42 -0.90 16.01
CA LEU A 254 7.78 -1.01 15.47
C LEU A 254 7.80 -0.88 13.94
N GLU A 255 6.88 -1.55 13.25
CA GLU A 255 6.76 -1.44 11.79
C GLU A 255 6.41 -0.01 11.35
N LEU A 256 5.49 0.66 12.06
CA LEU A 256 5.16 2.06 11.81
C LEU A 256 6.35 2.99 12.09
N MET A 257 7.13 2.73 13.14
CA MET A 257 8.37 3.47 13.41
C MET A 257 9.41 3.30 12.30
N ASN A 258 9.55 2.09 11.75
CA ASN A 258 10.45 1.83 10.62
C ASN A 258 9.99 2.60 9.38
N LEU A 259 8.69 2.53 9.04
CA LEU A 259 8.09 3.30 7.94
C LEU A 259 8.37 4.81 8.08
N LEU A 260 8.16 5.37 9.27
CA LEU A 260 8.42 6.79 9.52
C LEU A 260 9.92 7.13 9.47
N SER A 261 10.80 6.21 9.86
CA SER A 261 12.26 6.38 9.82
C SER A 261 12.80 6.37 8.39
N ASP A 262 12.24 5.52 7.52
CA ASP A 262 12.57 5.49 6.09
C ASP A 262 12.14 6.80 5.42
N ASN A 263 10.91 7.26 5.70
CA ASN A 263 10.42 8.56 5.23
C ASN A 263 11.32 9.73 5.68
N LEU A 264 11.78 9.73 6.95
CA LEU A 264 12.71 10.75 7.45
C LEU A 264 14.05 10.73 6.70
N THR A 265 14.53 9.53 6.34
CA THR A 265 15.76 9.37 5.56
C THR A 265 15.61 9.98 4.17
N ASP A 266 14.49 9.74 3.51
CA ASP A 266 14.20 10.29 2.18
C ASP A 266 14.08 11.81 2.19
N ILE A 267 13.36 12.37 3.17
CA ILE A 267 13.27 13.83 3.36
C ILE A 267 14.65 14.44 3.55
N LYS A 268 15.52 13.83 4.38
CA LYS A 268 16.89 14.31 4.58
C LYS A 268 17.68 14.31 3.26
N GLN A 269 17.57 13.25 2.46
CA GLN A 269 18.22 13.21 1.15
C GLN A 269 17.67 14.29 0.21
N GLN A 270 16.36 14.52 0.21
CA GLN A 270 15.74 15.58 -0.57
C GLN A 270 16.26 16.96 -0.17
N LEU A 271 16.38 17.26 1.13
CA LEU A 271 16.95 18.52 1.61
C LEU A 271 18.39 18.72 1.15
N VAL A 272 19.22 17.67 1.19
CA VAL A 272 20.60 17.71 0.67
C VAL A 272 20.60 17.98 -0.84
N ARG A 273 19.71 17.32 -1.60
CA ARG A 273 19.56 17.58 -3.05
C ARG A 273 19.14 19.03 -3.30
N MET A 274 18.19 19.55 -2.54
CA MET A 274 17.72 20.93 -2.65
C MET A 274 18.82 21.95 -2.32
N ALA A 275 19.69 21.67 -1.35
CA ALA A 275 20.75 22.59 -0.98
C ALA A 275 21.90 22.62 -2.00
N TYR A 276 22.32 21.46 -2.52
CA TYR A 276 23.59 21.33 -3.25
C TYR A 276 23.48 20.97 -4.73
N SER A 277 22.32 20.51 -5.22
CA SER A 277 22.19 20.10 -6.63
C SER A 277 22.01 21.30 -7.55
N SER A 278 22.43 21.14 -8.82
CA SER A 278 22.14 22.12 -9.87
C SER A 278 20.63 22.22 -10.14
N VAL A 279 20.17 23.32 -10.72
CA VAL A 279 18.76 23.48 -11.15
C VAL A 279 18.35 22.37 -12.13
N ARG A 280 19.28 21.94 -13.00
CA ARG A 280 19.07 20.86 -13.96
C ARG A 280 18.83 19.54 -13.26
N LYS A 281 19.73 19.17 -12.34
CA LYS A 281 19.60 17.94 -11.53
C LYS A 281 18.36 17.92 -10.67
N LYS A 282 18.00 19.02 -10.01
CA LYS A 282 16.74 19.14 -9.25
C LYS A 282 15.53 18.89 -10.15
N THR A 283 15.48 19.54 -11.31
CA THR A 283 14.40 19.36 -12.29
C THR A 283 14.29 17.90 -12.73
N ALA A 284 15.41 17.27 -13.07
CA ALA A 284 15.45 15.88 -13.52
C ALA A 284 14.98 14.90 -12.43
N SER A 285 15.54 15.01 -11.22
CA SER A 285 15.16 14.16 -10.09
C SER A 285 13.68 14.31 -9.72
N THR A 286 13.13 15.53 -9.76
CA THR A 286 11.71 15.74 -9.47
C THR A 286 10.79 15.14 -10.55
N ILE A 287 11.15 15.21 -11.84
CA ILE A 287 10.39 14.53 -12.90
C ILE A 287 10.35 13.02 -12.65
N ILE A 288 11.49 12.44 -12.29
CA ILE A 288 11.61 11.00 -11.99
C ILE A 288 10.76 10.62 -10.79
N GLN A 289 10.89 11.36 -9.68
CA GLN A 289 10.11 11.14 -8.45
C GLN A 289 8.61 11.11 -8.72
N PHE A 290 8.10 12.06 -9.51
CA PHE A 290 6.70 12.10 -9.85
C PHE A 290 6.27 10.98 -10.81
N ALA A 291 7.12 10.57 -11.75
CA ALA A 291 6.84 9.44 -12.63
C ALA A 291 6.70 8.13 -11.84
N GLU A 292 7.58 7.92 -10.85
CA GLU A 292 7.55 6.77 -9.94
C GLU A 292 6.29 6.77 -9.06
N ILE A 293 5.97 7.90 -8.42
CA ILE A 293 4.82 8.01 -7.51
C ILE A 293 3.48 7.82 -8.25
N MET A 294 3.37 8.31 -9.48
CA MET A 294 2.13 8.22 -10.25
C MET A 294 1.94 6.85 -10.92
N ASN A 295 2.81 5.86 -10.64
CA ASN A 295 2.79 4.51 -11.23
C ASN A 295 2.64 4.54 -12.75
N LYS A 296 3.20 5.58 -13.38
CA LYS A 296 3.24 5.70 -14.82
C LYS A 296 4.53 5.05 -15.25
N ASN A 297 4.44 3.85 -15.84
CA ASN A 297 5.51 3.30 -16.69
C ASN A 297 6.09 4.47 -17.48
N THR A 298 7.41 4.57 -17.59
CA THR A 298 8.13 5.78 -18.02
C THR A 298 7.68 6.36 -19.38
N SER A 299 6.86 5.61 -20.12
CA SER A 299 6.15 5.97 -21.35
C SER A 299 4.86 6.80 -21.18
N ALA A 300 4.20 6.80 -20.02
CA ALA A 300 2.90 7.45 -19.86
C ALA A 300 3.04 8.95 -19.51
N PRO A 301 2.19 9.83 -20.07
CA PRO A 301 2.28 11.27 -19.87
C PRO A 301 2.17 11.69 -18.40
N LEU A 302 3.18 12.43 -17.95
CA LEU A 302 3.21 13.04 -16.63
C LEU A 302 2.43 14.36 -16.64
N ARG A 303 1.22 14.33 -16.07
CA ARG A 303 0.28 15.47 -16.09
C ARG A 303 0.31 16.25 -14.77
N ILE A 304 1.29 17.14 -14.62
CA ILE A 304 1.53 17.90 -13.39
C ILE A 304 1.69 19.39 -13.70
N SER A 305 1.26 20.24 -12.76
CA SER A 305 1.46 21.68 -12.91
C SER A 305 2.95 22.03 -12.81
N ARG A 306 3.35 23.09 -13.52
CA ARG A 306 4.74 23.59 -13.44
C ARG A 306 5.07 24.16 -12.06
N ASN A 307 4.06 24.67 -11.35
CA ASN A 307 4.23 25.16 -9.98
C ASN A 307 4.51 24.01 -9.02
N ASP A 308 3.79 22.89 -9.10
CA ASP A 308 4.03 21.74 -8.22
C ASP A 308 5.44 21.18 -8.45
N LEU A 309 5.83 20.99 -9.73
CA LEU A 309 7.19 20.53 -10.05
C LEU A 309 8.26 21.48 -9.51
N ALA A 310 8.04 22.80 -9.61
CA ALA A 310 8.99 23.79 -9.13
C ALA A 310 9.06 23.83 -7.59
N ALA A 311 7.91 23.72 -6.93
CA ALA A 311 7.78 23.68 -5.48
C ALA A 311 8.44 22.43 -4.88
N THR A 312 8.23 21.25 -5.47
CA THR A 312 8.92 20.01 -5.07
C THR A 312 10.43 20.10 -5.32
N ALA A 313 10.85 20.66 -6.45
CA ALA A 313 12.26 20.83 -6.79
C ALA A 313 12.96 21.92 -5.96
N GLY A 314 12.21 22.78 -5.25
CA GLY A 314 12.76 23.92 -4.52
C GLY A 314 13.43 24.95 -5.43
N ILE A 315 12.85 25.22 -6.60
CA ILE A 315 13.36 26.20 -7.58
C ILE A 315 12.24 27.12 -8.06
N ALA A 316 12.60 28.28 -8.64
CA ALA A 316 11.61 29.16 -9.26
C ALA A 316 10.94 28.50 -10.48
N THR A 317 9.64 28.74 -10.66
CA THR A 317 8.86 28.18 -11.78
C THR A 317 9.47 28.55 -13.15
N GLU A 318 9.97 29.77 -13.32
CA GLU A 318 10.63 30.22 -14.55
C GLU A 318 11.93 29.45 -14.82
N SER A 319 12.69 29.14 -13.78
CA SER A 319 13.90 28.32 -13.88
C SER A 319 13.57 26.89 -14.30
N LEU A 320 12.54 26.29 -13.70
CA LEU A 320 12.04 24.97 -14.08
C LEU A 320 11.62 24.95 -15.56
N ILE A 321 10.79 25.91 -16.00
CA ILE A 321 10.29 25.97 -17.39
C ILE A 321 11.43 26.10 -18.39
N ARG A 322 12.47 26.89 -18.05
CA ARG A 322 13.67 27.04 -18.88
C ARG A 322 14.42 25.72 -19.01
N THR A 323 14.62 25.00 -17.90
CA THR A 323 15.28 23.69 -17.88
C THR A 323 14.47 22.64 -18.64
N LEU A 324 13.15 22.61 -18.49
CA LEU A 324 12.27 21.72 -19.27
C LEU A 324 12.40 21.98 -20.78
N SER A 325 12.50 23.24 -21.19
CA SER A 325 12.70 23.61 -22.61
C SER A 325 14.06 23.13 -23.13
N GLU A 326 15.09 23.17 -22.29
CA GLU A 326 16.42 22.64 -22.59
C GLU A 326 16.40 21.11 -22.74
N PHE A 327 15.75 20.40 -21.81
CA PHE A 327 15.60 18.94 -21.87
C PHE A 327 14.83 18.50 -23.12
N LYS A 328 13.79 19.24 -23.49
CA LYS A 328 13.04 19.02 -24.75
C LYS A 328 13.94 19.20 -25.97
N LYS A 329 14.71 20.29 -26.04
CA LYS A 329 15.63 20.54 -27.15
C LYS A 329 16.69 19.45 -27.30
N ASN A 330 17.10 18.84 -26.18
CA ASN A 330 18.11 17.79 -26.15
C ASN A 330 17.54 16.37 -26.35
N GLY A 331 16.23 16.24 -26.60
CA GLY A 331 15.55 14.96 -26.82
C GLY A 331 15.45 14.08 -25.58
N ILE A 332 15.58 14.65 -24.38
CA ILE A 332 15.49 13.90 -23.11
C ILE A 332 14.02 13.69 -22.71
N ILE A 333 13.19 14.70 -23.00
CA ILE A 333 11.76 14.69 -22.74
C ILE A 333 11.01 15.24 -23.96
N GLU A 334 9.73 14.91 -24.05
CA GLU A 334 8.77 15.59 -24.92
C GLU A 334 7.73 16.32 -24.07
N ILE A 335 7.21 17.43 -24.61
CA ILE A 335 6.19 18.23 -23.93
C ILE A 335 5.05 18.48 -24.91
N GLU A 336 3.87 17.99 -24.54
CA GLU A 336 2.60 18.15 -25.25
C GLU A 336 1.59 18.84 -24.32
N GLY A 337 1.38 20.14 -24.54
CA GLY A 337 0.54 20.94 -23.64
C GLY A 337 1.09 20.96 -22.20
N ARG A 338 0.36 20.32 -21.28
CA ARG A 338 0.75 20.20 -19.85
C ARG A 338 1.51 18.90 -19.55
N ASP A 339 1.49 17.96 -20.46
CA ASP A 339 2.02 16.62 -20.25
C ASP A 339 3.52 16.59 -20.58
N ILE A 340 4.29 15.89 -19.74
CA ILE A 340 5.71 15.59 -19.97
C ILE A 340 5.83 14.10 -20.27
N HIS A 341 6.49 13.75 -21.37
CA HIS A 341 6.85 12.38 -21.69
C HIS A 341 8.36 12.22 -21.53
N ILE A 342 8.80 11.19 -20.81
CA ILE A 342 10.22 10.90 -20.64
C ILE A 342 10.66 10.04 -21.83
N VAL A 343 11.55 10.58 -22.67
CA VAL A 343 12.04 9.88 -23.87
C VAL A 343 13.28 9.07 -23.54
N ASP A 344 14.17 9.64 -22.72
CA ASP A 344 15.44 9.03 -22.34
C ASP A 344 15.62 9.09 -20.81
N LEU A 345 15.16 8.04 -20.13
CA LEU A 345 15.21 7.93 -18.67
C LEU A 345 16.65 7.88 -18.14
N GLU A 346 17.53 7.16 -18.83
CA GLU A 346 18.92 7.00 -18.39
C GLU A 346 19.64 8.34 -18.45
N ARG A 347 19.50 9.07 -19.56
CA ARG A 347 20.09 10.41 -19.66
C ARG A 347 19.49 11.39 -18.66
N LEU A 348 18.22 11.25 -18.30
CA LEU A 348 17.57 12.05 -17.26
C LEU A 348 18.11 11.73 -15.85
N LYS A 349 18.38 10.45 -15.53
CA LYS A 349 18.95 10.02 -14.23
C LYS A 349 20.37 10.56 -14.01
N PHE A 350 21.18 10.64 -15.07
CA PHE A 350 22.58 11.06 -14.98
C PHE A 350 22.84 12.55 -15.26
N ILE A 351 21.81 13.40 -15.17
CA ILE A 351 21.99 14.86 -15.30
C ILE A 351 22.72 15.42 -14.07
N GLU A 352 23.84 16.09 -14.32
CA GLU A 352 24.59 16.89 -13.32
C GLU A 352 23.98 18.27 -13.06
#